data_AF-A0A419E1J0-F1
#
_entry.id   AF-A0A419E1J0-F1
#
_cell.length_a   1.000
_cell.length_b   1.000
_cell.length_c   1.000
_cell.angle_alpha   90.00
_cell.angle_beta   90.00
_cell.angle_gamma   90.00
#
_symmetry.space_group_name_H-M   'P 1'
#
loop_
_entity.id
_entity.type
_entity.pdbx_description
1 polymer ?
#
loop_
_entity_poly.entity_id
_entity_poly.type
_entity_poly.pdbx_seq_one_letter_code
_entity_poly.pdbx_strand_id
1 'polypeptide(L)' 'MSHIILLHIAGEEPIAGEVEELPKASDTVITVMNPRRRDGKDIHYIDSRAIKVIWPLERISFVEVLSGEEAEQIVSFVRE' A
#
# COMPACT_ATOMS: atom_id res chain seq x y z
N MET A 1 8.01 -13.62 -0.23
CA MET A 1 8.43 -12.60 0.74
C MET A 1 7.47 -11.44 0.56
N SER A 2 7.00 -10.81 1.63
CA SER A 2 6.16 -9.63 1.48
C SER A 2 7.00 -8.45 0.98
N HIS A 3 6.40 -7.60 0.16
CA HIS A 3 6.98 -6.37 -0.34
C HIS A 3 6.26 -5.19 0.30
N ILE A 4 7.02 -4.19 0.76
CA ILE A 4 6.45 -2.89 1.12
C ILE A 4 6.27 -2.10 -0.16
N ILE A 5 5.09 -1.52 -0.35
CA ILE A 5 4.77 -0.74 -1.53
C ILE A 5 4.22 0.64 -1.17
N LEU A 6 4.35 1.57 -2.12
CA LEU A 6 3.53 2.78 -2.18
C LEU A 6 2.61 2.72 -3.38
N LEU A 7 1.31 2.87 -3.13
CA LEU A 7 0.27 2.91 -4.13
C LEU A 7 -0.08 4.36 -4.45
N HIS A 8 0.04 4.75 -5.72
CA HIS A 8 -0.29 6.11 -6.18
C HIS A 8 -1.62 6.10 -6.94
N ILE A 9 -2.59 6.86 -6.42
CA ILE A 9 -3.89 7.07 -7.03
C ILE A 9 -4.02 8.55 -7.35
N ALA A 10 -4.58 8.88 -8.52
CA ALA A 10 -4.73 10.27 -8.93
C ALA A 10 -5.58 11.07 -7.93
N GLY A 11 -5.03 12.19 -7.45
CA GLY A 11 -5.69 13.09 -6.50
C GLY A 11 -5.57 12.68 -5.03
N GLU A 12 -4.89 11.58 -4.72
CA GLU A 12 -4.69 11.09 -3.36
C GLU A 12 -3.22 11.10 -2.94
N GLU A 13 -3.00 11.20 -1.63
CA GLU A 13 -1.68 10.96 -1.04
C GLU A 13 -1.27 9.48 -1.19
N PRO A 14 0.03 9.17 -1.33
CA PRO A 14 0.49 7.80 -1.49
C PRO A 14 0.08 6.90 -0.30
N ILE A 15 -0.41 5.71 -0.64
CA ILE A 15 -0.84 4.70 0.33
C ILE A 15 0.27 3.68 0.50
N ALA A 16 0.79 3.57 1.72
CA ALA A 16 1.73 2.56 2.12
C ALA A 16 1.02 1.27 2.53
N GLY A 17 1.63 0.13 2.23
CA GLY A 17 1.16 -1.17 2.72
C GLY A 17 2.04 -2.32 2.26
N GLU A 18 1.57 -3.53 2.53
CA GLU A 18 2.31 -4.76 2.26
C GLU A 18 1.59 -5.61 1.22
N VAL A 19 2.33 -6.24 0.32
CA VAL A 19 1.79 -7.22 -0.64
C VAL A 19 2.57 -8.52 -0.54
N GLU A 20 1.88 -9.65 -0.57
CA GLU A 20 2.52 -10.97 -0.54
C GLU A 20 3.19 -11.30 -1.90
N GLU A 21 2.54 -10.91 -2.99
CA GLU A 21 3.03 -11.04 -4.37
C GLU A 21 2.80 -9.74 -5.12
N LEU A 22 3.75 -9.39 -6.01
CA LEU A 22 3.56 -8.30 -6.96
C LEU A 22 2.59 -8.71 -8.07
N PRO A 23 1.76 -7.77 -8.58
CA PRO A 23 0.80 -8.08 -9.63
C PRO A 23 1.48 -8.57 -10.91
N LYS A 24 0.92 -9.62 -11.50
CA LYS A 24 1.29 -10.16 -12.82
C LYS A 24 0.53 -9.42 -13.91
N ALA A 25 0.97 -9.53 -15.15
CA ALA A 25 0.34 -8.87 -16.29
C ALA A 25 -1.13 -9.28 -16.51
N SER A 26 -1.56 -10.42 -16.01
CA SER A 26 -2.94 -10.92 -16.08
C SER A 26 -3.84 -10.45 -14.94
N ASP A 27 -3.27 -9.88 -13.88
CA ASP A 27 -4.04 -9.50 -12.70
C ASP A 27 -4.79 -8.20 -12.98
N THR A 28 -6.00 -8.08 -12.44
CA THR A 28 -6.84 -6.87 -12.57
C THR A 28 -6.91 -6.07 -11.29
N VAL A 29 -6.39 -6.64 -10.20
CA VAL A 29 -6.44 -6.06 -8.86
C VAL A 29 -5.12 -6.26 -8.13
N ILE A 30 -4.86 -5.41 -7.15
CA ILE A 30 -3.80 -5.58 -6.16
C ILE A 30 -4.42 -5.65 -4.76
N THR A 31 -3.99 -6.62 -3.97
CA THR A 31 -4.43 -6.78 -2.58
C THR A 31 -3.33 -6.27 -1.66
N VAL A 32 -3.62 -5.22 -0.90
CA VAL A 32 -2.65 -4.59 0.01
C VAL A 32 -3.11 -4.80 1.45
N MET A 33 -2.16 -5.19 2.29
CA MET A 33 -2.33 -5.41 3.73
C MET A 33 -1.84 -4.20 4.51
N ASN A 34 -2.50 -3.93 5.64
CA ASN A 34 -2.21 -2.79 6.52
C ASN A 34 -2.10 -1.45 5.78
N PRO A 35 -3.07 -1.10 4.90
CA PRO A 35 -2.99 0.11 4.11
C PRO A 35 -3.11 1.34 5.01
N ARG A 36 -2.20 2.29 4.83
CA ARG A 36 -2.14 3.54 5.59
C ARG A 36 -1.56 4.64 4.74
N ARG A 37 -1.71 5.88 5.15
CA ARG A 37 -0.97 6.99 4.55
C ARG A 37 0.51 6.86 4.87
N ARG A 38 1.38 7.47 4.06
CA ARG A 38 2.84 7.42 4.25
C ARG A 38 3.30 7.88 5.65
N ASP A 39 2.56 8.77 6.30
CA ASP A 39 2.83 9.27 7.67
C ASP A 39 2.31 8.34 8.78
N GLY A 40 1.78 7.17 8.43
CA GLY A 40 1.24 6.18 9.37
C GLY A 40 -0.25 6.35 9.70
N LYS A 41 -0.89 7.45 9.30
CA LYS A 41 -2.30 7.69 9.62
C LYS A 41 -3.26 6.87 8.78
N ASP A 42 -4.48 6.74 9.29
CA ASP A 42 -5.60 6.13 8.57
C ASP A 42 -5.90 6.82 7.24
N ILE A 43 -6.39 6.05 6.28
CA ILE A 43 -6.89 6.54 5.01
C ILE A 43 -8.34 6.96 5.21
N HIS A 44 -8.63 8.25 4.96
CA HIS A 44 -9.88 8.89 5.37
C HIS A 44 -11.17 8.28 4.78
N TYR A 45 -11.08 7.53 3.68
CA TYR A 45 -12.20 6.87 3.01
C TYR A 45 -12.24 5.35 3.19
N ILE A 46 -11.39 4.79 4.06
CA ILE A 46 -11.35 3.35 4.35
C ILE A 46 -11.79 3.14 5.81
N ASP A 47 -12.57 2.09 6.06
CA ASP A 47 -12.95 1.70 7.42
C ASP A 47 -11.68 1.38 8.23
N SER A 48 -11.52 1.99 9.41
CA SER A 48 -10.32 1.84 10.25
C SER A 48 -10.05 0.41 10.72
N ARG A 49 -11.02 -0.50 10.58
CA ARG A 49 -10.87 -1.94 10.89
C ARG A 49 -10.43 -2.77 9.70
N ALA A 50 -10.34 -2.19 8.50
CA ALA A 50 -9.94 -2.90 7.29
C ALA A 50 -8.43 -3.20 7.31
N ILE A 51 -8.07 -4.46 7.58
CA ILE A 51 -6.67 -4.92 7.57
C ILE A 51 -6.15 -5.24 6.16
N LYS A 52 -7.05 -5.32 5.17
CA LYS A 52 -6.75 -5.69 3.79
C LYS A 52 -7.73 -4.98 2.86
N VAL A 53 -7.21 -4.40 1.79
CA VAL A 53 -8.00 -3.68 0.80
C VAL A 53 -7.56 -4.11 -0.60
N ILE A 54 -8.53 -4.26 -1.50
CA ILE A 54 -8.32 -4.70 -2.88
C ILE A 54 -8.61 -3.50 -3.79
N TRP A 55 -7.61 -3.08 -4.56
CA TRP A 55 -7.76 -1.99 -5.53
C TRP A 55 -7.75 -2.51 -6.97
N PRO A 56 -8.60 -1.96 -7.86
CA PRO A 56 -8.49 -2.21 -9.29
C PRO A 56 -7.22 -1.54 -9.84
N LEU A 57 -6.40 -2.31 -10.58
CA LEU A 57 -5.14 -1.84 -11.18
C LEU A 57 -5.36 -0.69 -12.18
N GLU A 58 -6.52 -0.66 -12.86
CA GLU A 58 -6.89 0.42 -13.78
C GLU A 58 -7.00 1.82 -13.12
N ARG A 59 -7.15 1.89 -11.79
CA ARG A 59 -7.23 3.17 -11.05
C ARG A 59 -5.89 3.61 -10.45
N ILE A 60 -4.87 2.77 -10.55
CA ILE A 60 -3.57 2.99 -9.95
C ILE A 60 -2.66 3.60 -11.01
N SER A 61 -2.08 4.75 -10.71
CA SER A 61 -1.16 5.45 -11.61
C SER A 61 0.14 4.67 -11.76
N PHE A 62 0.72 4.24 -10.64
CA PHE A 62 1.90 3.36 -10.56
C PHE A 62 2.07 2.82 -9.13
N VAL A 63 2.95 1.82 -8.98
CA VAL A 63 3.32 1.19 -7.70
C VAL A 63 4.83 1.31 -7.50
N GLU A 64 5.26 1.85 -6.36
CA GLU A 64 6.66 1.77 -5.94
C GLU A 64 6.86 0.51 -5.09
N VAL A 65 7.93 -0.24 -5.34
CA VAL A 65 8.33 -1.39 -4.53
C VAL A 65 9.57 -0.99 -3.76
N LEU A 66 9.45 -0.88 -2.43
CA LEU A 66 10.52 -0.39 -1.59
C LEU A 66 11.43 -1.54 -1.14
N SER A 67 12.70 -1.22 -0.95
CA SER A 67 13.71 -2.17 -0.46
C SER A 67 14.64 -1.49 0.56
N GLY A 68 15.21 -2.26 1.48
CA GLY A 68 16.17 -1.75 2.46
C GLY A 68 15.58 -0.75 3.45
N GLU A 69 16.32 0.32 3.75
CA GLU A 69 16.04 1.29 4.81
C GLU A 69 14.71 2.05 4.62
N GLU A 70 14.28 2.29 3.38
CA GLU A 70 13.03 3.00 3.08
C GLU A 70 11.79 2.21 3.53
N ALA A 71 11.84 0.88 3.43
CA ALA A 71 10.81 0.00 3.94
C ALA A 71 10.76 0.04 5.48
N GLU A 72 11.91 0.10 6.15
CA GLU A 72 12.00 0.14 7.62
C GLU A 72 11.40 1.41 8.20
N GLN A 73 11.63 2.57 7.57
CA GLN A 73 11.04 3.84 7.99
C GLN A 73 9.52 3.84 7.90
N ILE A 74 8.95 3.20 6.88
CA ILE A 74 7.49 3.11 6.76
C ILE A 74 6.89 2.14 7.78
N VAL A 75 7.61 1.08 8.15
CA VAL A 75 7.18 0.11 9.16
C VAL A 75 7.25 0.70 10.58
N SER A 76 8.19 1.60 10.88
CA SER A 76 8.33 2.17 12.22
C SER A 76 7.10 2.96 12.69
N PHE A 77 6.35 3.56 11.77
CA PHE A 77 5.08 4.24 12.07
C PHE A 77 3.97 3.32 12.60
N VAL A 78 4.11 1.99 12.51
CA VAL A 78 3.14 0.99 13.00
C VAL A 78 3.42 0.60 14.47
N ARG A 79 4.54 1.05 15.06
CA ARG A 79 4.97 0.65 16.41
C ARG A 79 5.06 1.85 17.36
N GLU A 80 3.92 2.46 17.68
CA GLU A 80 3.68 3.16 18.96
C GLU A 80 2.23 2.95 19.40
#